data_AF-A0AAN7Z063-F1
#
_entry.id   AF-A0AAN7Z063-F1
#
_cell.length_a   1.000
_cell.length_b   1.000
_cell.length_c   1.000
_cell.angle_alpha   90.00
_cell.angle_beta   90.00
_cell.angle_gamma   90.00
#
_symmetry.space_group_name_H-M   'P 1'
#
loop_
_entity.id
_entity.type
_entity.pdbx_description
1 polymer ?
#
loop_
_entity_poly.entity_id
_entity_poly.type
_entity_poly.pdbx_seq_one_letter_code
_entity_poly.pdbx_strand_id
1 'polypeptide(L)'
;MNIETKLFGNKSKVLLTRLLSQHVKKQYILRYSSTNKNSTPFFLSKTFLNNKSNNNSKRYFRSSSPTLSQKRDLYEVLGVSRDASKQDIKKAFYALAKKYHPDTNRDDPNAHKTFAEISNAYDVLYDDKKRSVYDTAGHQGATQENMEHGGFPGGMGGQDINLEDLFGGGGMGGFDLNDLFGGGGGGGKKASGADMQVNLRLDFMDAVNGCETDISFYGGTKCTPCDGSGAKAGTKPQTCKQCGGTGTQTRSNGFFQMATTCRGCKGSGKIIKDHCTTCKGKGINQGERIVKIKVPAGINNGTTIKLAGEGEPSKNGRRGNLFVNVTVSEHELFKRTGNDIHLDVPITLSQAILGDSISIPTLSGEVDLKVPKGTQPGEKRVLKGKGIRFVNSTEFGSQYIHFIVSIPKNISQKQEELIKEFDQEEKKNNGPLDSLSHPVLSFWNKAMKRWREYANKFKN
;
A
#
# COMPACT_ATOMS: atom_id res chain seq x y z
N MET A 1 -62.63 -0.88 42.14
CA MET A 1 -63.54 -1.91 41.61
C MET A 1 -63.69 -1.62 40.12
N ASN A 2 -63.23 -2.38 39.13
CA ASN A 2 -62.80 -3.78 38.93
C ASN A 2 -61.78 -3.72 37.75
N ILE A 3 -60.62 -4.37 37.68
CA ILE A 3 -60.22 -5.79 37.72
C ILE A 3 -61.02 -6.67 36.74
N GLU A 4 -60.26 -7.36 35.88
CA GLU A 4 -60.63 -8.34 34.84
C GLU A 4 -61.16 -7.74 33.52
N THR A 5 -60.39 -7.72 32.42
CA THR A 5 -59.80 -8.90 31.80
C THR A 5 -58.55 -8.55 30.98
N LYS A 6 -57.39 -9.01 31.47
CA LYS A 6 -56.23 -9.37 30.65
C LYS A 6 -56.62 -10.64 29.89
N LEU A 7 -56.62 -10.61 28.55
CA LEU A 7 -56.33 -11.73 27.65
C LEU A 7 -56.58 -11.23 26.21
N PHE A 8 -55.63 -11.51 25.31
CA PHE A 8 -55.54 -11.07 23.90
C PHE A 8 -54.86 -9.72 23.62
N GLY A 9 -53.64 -9.80 23.09
CA GLY A 9 -52.97 -8.67 22.44
C GLY A 9 -51.46 -8.80 22.30
N ASN A 10 -50.80 -9.65 23.09
CA ASN A 10 -49.34 -9.85 23.02
C ASN A 10 -48.87 -10.76 21.87
N LYS A 11 -49.76 -11.19 20.97
CA LYS A 11 -49.43 -12.00 19.78
C LYS A 11 -49.18 -11.18 18.51
N SER A 12 -49.55 -9.89 18.46
CA SER A 12 -49.36 -9.03 17.28
C SER A 12 -47.97 -8.35 17.21
N LYS A 13 -47.29 -8.16 18.35
CA LYS A 13 -45.95 -7.54 18.38
C LYS A 13 -44.80 -8.47 17.97
N VAL A 14 -44.98 -9.80 18.09
CA VAL A 14 -43.95 -10.80 17.74
C VAL A 14 -44.00 -11.20 16.25
N LEU A 15 -45.16 -11.04 15.60
CA LEU A 15 -45.32 -11.33 14.17
C LEU A 15 -44.77 -10.21 13.27
N LEU A 16 -44.85 -8.95 13.70
CA LEU A 16 -44.32 -7.79 12.96
C LEU A 16 -42.78 -7.70 13.01
N THR A 17 -42.14 -8.20 14.06
CA THR A 17 -40.66 -8.28 14.16
C THR A 17 -40.07 -9.46 13.38
N ARG A 18 -40.84 -10.53 13.13
CA ARG A 18 -40.39 -11.68 12.31
C ARG A 18 -40.48 -11.43 10.80
N LEU A 19 -41.42 -10.61 10.33
CA LEU A 19 -41.57 -10.29 8.90
C LEU A 19 -40.57 -9.22 8.41
N LEU A 20 -40.12 -8.31 9.27
CA LEU A 20 -39.07 -7.34 8.92
C LEU A 20 -37.65 -7.93 8.98
N SER A 21 -37.45 -9.07 9.66
CA SER A 21 -36.15 -9.75 9.73
C SER A 21 -35.88 -10.72 8.56
N GLN A 22 -36.87 -11.06 7.73
CA GLN A 22 -36.70 -11.98 6.60
C GLN A 22 -36.40 -11.31 5.26
N HIS A 23 -36.53 -9.98 5.15
CA HIS A 23 -36.25 -9.26 3.89
C HIS A 23 -34.88 -8.56 3.79
N VAL A 24 -34.02 -8.68 4.81
CA VAL A 24 -32.67 -8.05 4.80
C VAL A 24 -31.51 -9.07 4.76
N LYS A 25 -31.78 -10.38 4.68
CA LYS A 25 -30.75 -11.43 4.58
C LYS A 25 -30.89 -12.31 3.33
N LYS A 26 -31.02 -11.69 2.17
CA LYS A 26 -30.91 -12.36 0.86
C LYS A 26 -30.21 -11.44 -0.14
N GLN A 27 -28.95 -11.14 0.14
CA GLN A 27 -27.86 -11.05 -0.82
C GLN A 27 -26.56 -11.29 -0.02
N TYR A 28 -25.59 -11.96 -0.64
CA TYR A 28 -24.40 -12.60 -0.08
C TYR A 28 -24.53 -14.08 0.30
N ILE A 29 -23.54 -14.83 -0.21
CA ILE A 29 -23.20 -16.25 -0.01
C ILE A 29 -23.85 -17.21 -1.03
N LEU A 30 -23.20 -17.38 -2.18
CA LEU A 30 -23.22 -18.66 -2.89
C LEU A 30 -22.01 -19.49 -2.47
N ARG A 31 -22.33 -20.73 -2.09
CA ARG A 31 -21.46 -21.76 -1.54
C ARG A 31 -20.59 -22.39 -2.62
N TYR A 32 -19.35 -22.65 -2.20
CA TYR A 32 -18.46 -23.69 -2.72
C TYR A 32 -18.92 -25.09 -2.25
N SER A 33 -18.43 -26.09 -2.99
CA SER A 33 -18.31 -27.53 -2.68
C SER A 33 -19.40 -28.49 -3.15
N SER A 34 -19.04 -29.30 -4.15
CA SER A 34 -19.07 -30.78 -4.22
C SER A 34 -18.90 -31.14 -5.72
N THR A 35 -18.24 -32.19 -6.22
CA THR A 35 -17.87 -33.52 -5.72
C THR A 35 -16.75 -34.08 -6.60
N ASN A 36 -15.88 -34.84 -5.96
CA ASN A 36 -14.89 -35.76 -6.50
C ASN A 36 -15.57 -36.96 -7.19
N LYS A 37 -15.16 -37.31 -8.43
CA LYS A 37 -15.40 -38.64 -9.05
C LYS A 37 -14.24 -39.00 -9.99
N ASN A 38 -13.38 -39.87 -9.50
CA ASN A 38 -12.49 -40.72 -10.30
C ASN A 38 -13.29 -41.82 -11.00
N SER A 39 -12.96 -42.11 -12.27
CA SER A 39 -13.02 -43.47 -12.83
C SER A 39 -12.42 -43.54 -14.25
N THR A 40 -11.28 -44.22 -14.39
CA THR A 40 -10.91 -45.00 -15.60
C THR A 40 -10.10 -46.21 -15.14
N PRO A 41 -10.44 -47.45 -15.55
CA PRO A 41 -9.70 -48.64 -15.14
C PRO A 41 -9.02 -49.35 -16.33
N PHE A 42 -8.17 -50.34 -16.01
CA PHE A 42 -7.62 -51.42 -16.86
C PHE A 42 -6.57 -51.05 -17.93
N PHE A 43 -5.47 -51.80 -18.20
CA PHE A 43 -4.70 -52.89 -17.55
C PHE A 43 -3.59 -53.28 -18.58
N LEU A 44 -2.39 -53.68 -18.09
CA LEU A 44 -1.42 -54.65 -18.69
C LEU A 44 -0.82 -54.39 -20.11
N SER A 45 0.38 -54.85 -20.50
CA SER A 45 1.50 -55.54 -19.86
C SER A 45 2.72 -55.54 -20.82
N LYS A 46 3.91 -55.58 -20.21
CA LYS A 46 5.14 -56.34 -20.57
C LYS A 46 5.45 -56.67 -22.05
N THR A 47 6.55 -56.07 -22.51
CA THR A 47 7.79 -56.71 -23.03
C THR A 47 7.70 -58.08 -23.71
N PHE A 48 8.25 -58.21 -24.93
CA PHE A 48 9.31 -59.19 -25.24
C PHE A 48 10.01 -58.88 -26.58
N LEU A 49 11.31 -59.20 -26.60
CA LEU A 49 12.31 -58.95 -27.62
C LEU A 49 12.39 -60.05 -28.71
N ASN A 50 13.07 -59.67 -29.80
CA ASN A 50 13.88 -60.46 -30.73
C ASN A 50 13.17 -61.29 -31.82
N ASN A 51 13.51 -61.02 -33.10
CA ASN A 51 14.61 -61.75 -33.73
C ASN A 51 15.14 -61.13 -35.04
N LYS A 52 16.46 -61.28 -35.24
CA LYS A 52 17.25 -61.05 -36.47
C LYS A 52 16.81 -62.06 -37.56
N SER A 53 17.02 -61.88 -38.87
CA SER A 53 18.34 -61.71 -39.52
C SER A 53 18.24 -61.57 -41.06
N ASN A 54 19.20 -60.82 -41.62
CA ASN A 54 19.91 -60.99 -42.91
C ASN A 54 19.18 -60.94 -44.28
N ASN A 55 19.51 -59.96 -45.13
CA ASN A 55 20.69 -60.05 -46.02
C ASN A 55 20.89 -58.82 -46.94
N ASN A 56 22.17 -58.39 -47.02
CA ASN A 56 22.90 -57.78 -48.14
C ASN A 56 22.20 -56.81 -49.12
N SER A 57 22.66 -55.55 -49.12
CA SER A 57 23.47 -55.02 -50.25
C SER A 57 23.94 -53.57 -50.07
N LYS A 58 25.23 -53.37 -50.36
CA LYS A 58 25.93 -52.15 -50.82
C LYS A 58 26.02 -50.94 -49.86
N ARG A 59 27.21 -50.80 -49.28
CA ARG A 59 27.67 -49.66 -48.48
C ARG A 59 27.92 -48.45 -49.39
N TYR A 60 27.18 -47.36 -49.18
CA TYR A 60 27.61 -46.01 -49.53
C TYR A 60 27.85 -45.26 -48.23
N PHE A 61 29.07 -44.75 -48.05
CA PHE A 61 29.41 -43.88 -46.94
C PHE A 61 28.64 -42.56 -47.10
N ARG A 62 27.63 -42.35 -46.25
CA ARG A 62 27.12 -41.01 -45.91
C ARG A 62 27.20 -40.87 -44.40
N SER A 63 28.09 -40.00 -43.94
CA SER A 63 28.11 -39.53 -42.56
C SER A 63 26.84 -38.73 -42.31
N SER A 64 25.87 -39.31 -41.61
CA SER A 64 24.82 -38.55 -40.94
C SER A 64 25.46 -37.76 -39.80
N SER A 65 25.64 -36.45 -39.99
CA SER A 65 25.97 -35.54 -38.90
C SER A 65 24.85 -35.56 -37.86
N PRO A 66 25.16 -35.58 -36.55
CA PRO A 66 24.16 -35.49 -35.52
C PRO A 66 23.60 -34.06 -35.50
N THR A 67 22.28 -33.92 -35.54
CA THR A 67 21.56 -32.67 -35.31
C THR A 67 21.82 -32.20 -33.88
N LEU A 68 22.87 -31.38 -33.73
CA LEU A 68 23.00 -30.47 -32.59
C LEU A 68 21.78 -29.55 -32.63
N SER A 69 20.96 -29.55 -31.58
CA SER A 69 19.88 -28.58 -31.41
C SER A 69 20.49 -27.17 -31.39
N GLN A 70 20.53 -26.50 -32.55
CA GLN A 70 21.05 -25.15 -32.69
C GLN A 70 20.09 -24.20 -31.96
N LYS A 71 20.50 -23.72 -30.78
CA LYS A 71 19.83 -22.60 -30.11
C LYS A 71 19.75 -21.42 -31.09
N ARG A 72 18.58 -20.80 -31.19
CA ARG A 72 18.31 -19.68 -32.13
C ARG A 72 19.21 -18.48 -31.83
N ASP A 73 19.62 -17.74 -32.85
CA ASP A 73 20.42 -16.52 -32.70
C ASP A 73 19.67 -15.47 -31.88
N LEU A 74 20.35 -14.85 -30.91
CA LEU A 74 19.74 -13.86 -30.01
C LEU A 74 19.26 -12.61 -30.79
N TYR A 75 19.94 -12.26 -31.88
CA TYR A 75 19.50 -11.20 -32.79
C TYR A 75 18.23 -11.61 -33.55
N GLU A 76 18.11 -12.88 -33.94
CA GLU A 76 16.90 -13.42 -34.57
C GLU A 76 15.73 -13.55 -33.59
N VAL A 77 16.00 -13.88 -32.32
CA VAL A 77 14.98 -13.96 -31.26
C VAL A 77 14.35 -12.59 -30.99
N LEU A 78 15.15 -11.52 -31.00
CA LEU A 78 14.65 -10.15 -30.89
C LEU A 78 14.19 -9.55 -32.22
N GLY A 79 14.48 -10.19 -33.35
CA GLY A 79 14.12 -9.71 -34.69
C GLY A 79 14.85 -8.42 -35.09
N VAL A 80 16.09 -8.24 -34.64
CA VAL A 80 16.92 -7.05 -34.89
C VAL A 80 18.19 -7.40 -35.66
N SER A 81 18.73 -6.44 -36.40
CA SER A 81 20.03 -6.61 -37.09
C SER A 81 21.18 -6.73 -36.09
N ARG A 82 22.28 -7.38 -36.49
CA ARG A 82 23.53 -7.44 -35.70
C ARG A 82 24.14 -6.06 -35.45
N ASP A 83 23.88 -5.10 -36.32
CA ASP A 83 24.33 -3.70 -36.17
C ASP A 83 23.32 -2.82 -35.39
N ALA A 84 22.28 -3.42 -34.78
CA ALA A 84 21.24 -2.66 -34.09
C ALA A 84 21.79 -1.85 -32.90
N SER A 85 21.29 -0.62 -32.77
CA SER A 85 21.60 0.23 -31.63
C SER A 85 20.91 -0.30 -30.35
N LYS A 86 21.42 0.07 -29.17
CA LYS A 86 20.77 -0.27 -27.89
C LYS A 86 19.31 0.19 -27.82
N GLN A 87 19.00 1.32 -28.46
CA GLN A 87 17.64 1.85 -28.49
C GLN A 87 16.71 0.96 -29.32
N ASP A 88 17.21 0.37 -30.42
CA ASP A 88 16.45 -0.52 -31.28
C ASP A 88 16.25 -1.89 -30.62
N ILE A 89 17.27 -2.42 -29.94
CA ILE A 89 17.20 -3.64 -29.12
C ILE A 89 16.14 -3.47 -28.01
N LYS A 90 16.15 -2.32 -27.33
CA LYS A 90 15.16 -2.00 -26.29
C LYS A 90 13.75 -1.90 -26.86
N LYS A 91 13.57 -1.21 -27.99
CA LYS A 91 12.25 -1.08 -28.65
C LYS A 91 11.70 -2.44 -29.08
N ALA A 92 12.54 -3.29 -29.68
CA ALA A 92 12.16 -4.64 -30.10
C ALA A 92 11.74 -5.53 -28.92
N PHE A 93 12.51 -5.47 -27.81
CA PHE A 93 12.16 -6.17 -26.58
C PHE A 93 10.79 -5.75 -26.04
N TYR A 94 10.49 -4.45 -25.91
CA TYR A 94 9.18 -3.99 -25.42
C TYR A 94 8.01 -4.40 -26.34
N ALA A 95 8.22 -4.40 -27.66
CA ALA A 95 7.22 -4.85 -28.61
C ALA A 95 6.90 -6.34 -28.48
N LEU A 96 7.94 -7.18 -28.31
CA LEU A 96 7.81 -8.63 -28.16
C LEU A 96 7.31 -9.02 -26.75
N ALA A 97 7.79 -8.35 -25.71
CA ALA A 97 7.35 -8.59 -24.32
C ALA A 97 5.87 -8.27 -24.13
N LYS A 98 5.35 -7.21 -24.78
CA LYS A 98 3.91 -6.91 -24.77
C LYS A 98 3.09 -7.95 -25.54
N LYS A 99 3.65 -8.52 -26.61
CA LYS A 99 2.99 -9.52 -27.45
C LYS A 99 2.95 -10.90 -26.80
N TYR A 100 4.01 -11.29 -26.09
CA TYR A 100 4.18 -12.60 -25.47
C TYR A 100 4.07 -12.56 -23.93
N HIS A 101 3.44 -11.53 -23.37
CA HIS A 101 3.26 -11.43 -21.92
C HIS A 101 2.42 -12.62 -21.39
N PRO A 102 2.80 -13.24 -20.27
CA PRO A 102 2.10 -14.40 -19.73
C PRO A 102 0.64 -14.09 -19.34
N ASP A 103 0.34 -12.86 -18.92
CA ASP A 103 -1.05 -12.48 -18.61
C ASP A 103 -1.96 -12.34 -19.84
N THR A 104 -1.41 -11.99 -21.01
CA THR A 104 -2.21 -11.82 -22.23
C THR A 104 -2.31 -13.11 -23.05
N ASN A 105 -1.44 -14.09 -22.78
CA ASN A 105 -1.37 -15.37 -23.50
C ASN A 105 -1.38 -16.55 -22.52
N ARG A 106 -2.42 -16.62 -21.67
CA ARG A 106 -2.53 -17.65 -20.61
C ARG A 106 -2.79 -19.07 -21.15
N ASP A 107 -3.31 -19.18 -22.38
CA ASP A 107 -3.73 -20.46 -22.97
C ASP A 107 -2.69 -21.08 -23.92
N ASP A 108 -1.57 -20.38 -24.20
CA ASP A 108 -0.50 -20.89 -25.07
C ASP A 108 0.70 -21.41 -24.22
N PRO A 109 0.93 -22.73 -24.17
CA PRO A 109 2.04 -23.32 -23.41
C PRO A 109 3.43 -22.94 -23.96
N ASN A 110 3.52 -22.43 -25.19
CA ASN A 110 4.79 -21.97 -25.79
C ASN A 110 5.07 -20.48 -25.56
N ALA A 111 4.08 -19.69 -25.11
CA ALA A 111 4.28 -18.27 -24.82
C ALA A 111 5.30 -18.04 -23.69
N HIS A 112 5.26 -18.88 -22.66
CA HIS A 112 6.23 -18.83 -21.55
C HIS A 112 7.67 -19.12 -22.02
N LYS A 113 7.86 -20.13 -22.89
CA LYS A 113 9.18 -20.48 -23.44
C LYS A 113 9.73 -19.36 -24.33
N THR A 114 8.87 -18.82 -25.20
CA THR A 114 9.22 -17.73 -26.11
C THR A 114 9.57 -16.45 -25.34
N PHE A 115 8.84 -16.15 -24.26
CA PHE A 115 9.11 -15.00 -23.40
C PHE A 115 10.44 -15.15 -22.63
N ALA A 116 10.78 -16.36 -22.18
CA ALA A 116 12.06 -16.65 -21.55
C ALA A 116 13.23 -16.47 -22.55
N GLU A 117 13.07 -16.89 -23.80
CA GLU A 117 14.05 -16.69 -24.87
C GLU A 117 14.25 -15.20 -25.19
N ILE A 118 13.16 -14.43 -25.32
CA ILE A 118 13.20 -12.97 -25.55
C ILE A 118 13.92 -12.24 -24.42
N SER A 119 13.67 -12.64 -23.17
CA SER A 119 14.30 -12.04 -21.99
C SER A 119 15.80 -12.32 -21.94
N ASN A 120 16.19 -13.57 -22.23
CA ASN A 120 17.59 -13.96 -22.31
C ASN A 120 18.35 -13.20 -23.40
N ALA A 121 17.74 -13.05 -24.58
CA ALA A 121 18.33 -12.30 -25.69
C ALA A 121 18.54 -10.82 -25.34
N TYR A 122 17.59 -10.19 -24.65
CA TYR A 122 17.73 -8.81 -24.19
C TYR A 122 18.86 -8.65 -23.16
N ASP A 123 18.95 -9.53 -22.17
CA ASP A 123 19.97 -9.46 -21.12
C ASP A 123 21.41 -9.57 -21.66
N VAL A 124 21.61 -10.36 -22.72
CA VAL A 124 22.91 -10.52 -23.36
C VAL A 124 23.21 -9.37 -24.32
N LEU A 125 22.22 -8.93 -25.13
CA LEU A 125 22.44 -7.92 -26.17
C LEU A 125 22.39 -6.47 -25.67
N TYR A 126 21.79 -6.20 -24.51
CA TYR A 126 21.69 -4.85 -23.94
C TYR A 126 22.98 -4.39 -23.23
N ASP A 127 23.73 -5.31 -22.63
CA ASP A 127 25.03 -5.05 -21.99
C ASP A 127 26.17 -5.15 -23.01
N ASP A 128 26.93 -4.07 -23.19
CA ASP A 128 28.04 -4.01 -24.17
C ASP A 128 29.07 -5.11 -23.97
N LYS A 129 29.35 -5.48 -22.72
CA LYS A 129 30.35 -6.49 -22.40
C LYS A 129 29.85 -7.87 -22.79
N LYS A 130 28.58 -8.18 -22.49
CA LYS A 130 27.97 -9.47 -22.82
C LYS A 130 27.73 -9.61 -24.33
N ARG A 131 27.30 -8.54 -24.98
CA ARG A 131 27.14 -8.47 -26.44
C ARG A 131 28.46 -8.68 -27.16
N SER A 132 29.53 -8.02 -26.74
CA SER A 132 30.87 -8.19 -27.33
C SER A 132 31.38 -9.63 -27.18
N VAL A 133 31.16 -10.27 -26.04
CA VAL A 133 31.53 -11.68 -25.83
C VAL A 133 30.69 -12.61 -26.73
N TYR A 134 29.39 -12.36 -26.82
CA TYR A 134 28.49 -13.12 -27.71
C TYR A 134 28.86 -12.97 -29.19
N ASP A 135 29.18 -11.75 -29.63
CA ASP A 135 29.56 -11.46 -31.01
C ASP A 135 30.92 -12.07 -31.39
N THR A 136 31.84 -12.20 -30.43
CA THR A 136 33.19 -12.73 -30.67
C THR A 136 33.24 -14.27 -30.59
N ALA A 137 32.46 -14.88 -29.70
CA ALA A 137 32.57 -16.31 -29.37
C ALA A 137 31.31 -17.14 -29.73
N GLY A 138 30.28 -16.52 -30.30
CA GLY A 138 29.02 -17.19 -30.70
C GLY A 138 28.25 -17.80 -29.51
N HIS A 139 27.25 -18.66 -29.79
CA HIS A 139 26.44 -19.32 -28.74
C HIS A 139 27.23 -20.18 -27.76
N GLN A 140 28.46 -20.57 -28.09
CA GLN A 140 29.36 -21.33 -27.20
C GLN A 140 30.21 -20.43 -26.29
N GLY A 141 30.25 -19.12 -26.54
CA GLY A 141 30.89 -18.13 -25.68
C GLY A 141 29.98 -17.55 -24.60
N ALA A 142 28.67 -17.71 -24.75
CA ALA A 142 27.65 -17.30 -23.79
C ALA A 142 27.14 -18.49 -22.92
N THR A 143 27.89 -19.59 -22.85
CA THR A 143 27.72 -20.60 -21.81
C THR A 143 28.55 -20.21 -20.58
N GLN A 144 27.95 -20.42 -19.41
CA GLN A 144 28.43 -20.04 -18.08
C GLN A 144 29.88 -20.47 -17.76
N GLU A 145 30.44 -21.40 -18.53
CA GLU A 145 31.79 -21.94 -18.37
C GLU A 145 32.92 -21.07 -18.95
N ASN A 146 32.64 -20.12 -19.85
CA ASN A 146 33.68 -19.23 -20.43
C ASN A 146 33.64 -17.78 -19.89
N MET A 147 32.76 -17.47 -18.95
CA MET A 147 32.69 -16.17 -18.25
C MET A 147 33.24 -16.25 -16.81
N GLU A 148 34.21 -17.11 -16.56
CA GLU A 148 34.79 -17.32 -15.23
C GLU A 148 36.02 -16.41 -15.02
N HIS A 149 35.77 -15.10 -14.87
CA HIS A 149 36.61 -14.16 -14.10
C HIS A 149 35.78 -12.97 -13.56
N GLY A 150 34.55 -13.24 -13.11
CA GLY A 150 33.73 -12.24 -12.45
C GLY A 150 32.30 -12.69 -12.17
N GLY A 151 32.11 -13.54 -11.15
CA GLY A 151 30.79 -13.76 -10.53
C GLY A 151 30.41 -15.22 -10.33
N PHE A 152 30.51 -15.66 -9.06
CA PHE A 152 29.86 -16.79 -8.38
C PHE A 152 29.66 -18.16 -9.09
N PRO A 153 30.13 -19.27 -8.46
CA PRO A 153 29.96 -20.63 -8.96
C PRO A 153 28.54 -21.13 -8.68
N GLY A 154 27.92 -21.83 -9.64
CA GLY A 154 26.62 -22.44 -9.41
C GLY A 154 25.83 -22.74 -10.68
N GLY A 155 26.45 -23.42 -11.64
CA GLY A 155 25.69 -24.20 -12.61
C GLY A 155 25.15 -25.44 -11.90
N MET A 156 23.86 -25.47 -11.58
CA MET A 156 23.16 -26.74 -11.37
C MET A 156 22.67 -27.19 -12.74
N GLY A 157 23.53 -27.90 -13.45
CA GLY A 157 23.15 -28.68 -14.61
C GLY A 157 22.31 -29.87 -14.17
N GLY A 158 21.04 -29.89 -14.61
CA GLY A 158 20.27 -31.10 -14.89
C GLY A 158 20.05 -32.08 -13.75
N GLN A 159 19.13 -31.75 -12.84
CA GLN A 159 18.19 -32.74 -12.28
C GLN A 159 16.84 -32.05 -12.05
N ASP A 160 15.77 -32.77 -12.38
CA ASP A 160 14.38 -32.34 -12.38
C ASP A 160 13.96 -31.61 -11.09
N ILE A 161 13.93 -30.28 -11.14
CA ILE A 161 13.21 -29.44 -10.17
C ILE A 161 11.89 -29.05 -10.82
N ASN A 162 10.84 -29.76 -10.46
CA ASN A 162 9.47 -29.51 -10.89
C ASN A 162 9.04 -28.11 -10.45
N LEU A 163 8.73 -27.25 -11.42
CA LEU A 163 8.24 -25.88 -11.20
C LEU A 163 6.84 -25.85 -10.55
N GLU A 164 6.14 -26.99 -10.53
CA GLU A 164 4.87 -27.20 -9.80
C GLU A 164 5.08 -27.07 -8.26
N ASP A 165 6.25 -27.47 -7.75
CA ASP A 165 6.55 -27.49 -6.30
C ASP A 165 7.07 -26.13 -5.78
N LEU A 166 7.43 -25.22 -6.71
CA LEU A 166 7.87 -23.86 -6.39
C LEU A 166 6.72 -22.84 -6.44
N PHE A 167 5.61 -23.14 -7.14
CA PHE A 167 4.53 -22.18 -7.37
C PHE A 167 3.11 -22.67 -7.07
N GLY A 168 2.90 -23.95 -6.73
CA GLY A 168 1.56 -24.54 -6.59
C GLY A 168 1.20 -25.07 -5.20
N GLY A 169 1.10 -24.22 -4.19
CA GLY A 169 0.59 -24.67 -2.88
C GLY A 169 0.48 -23.57 -1.84
N GLY A 170 -0.72 -23.05 -1.65
CA GLY A 170 -0.99 -21.87 -0.83
C GLY A 170 -0.58 -21.99 0.65
N GLY A 171 -0.08 -20.87 1.18
CA GLY A 171 -0.22 -20.53 2.60
C GLY A 171 1.05 -20.55 3.45
N MET A 172 2.05 -19.70 3.17
CA MET A 172 2.77 -18.94 4.21
C MET A 172 3.65 -17.85 3.57
N GLY A 173 3.82 -16.72 4.27
CA GLY A 173 4.33 -15.47 3.72
C GLY A 173 5.75 -15.48 3.14
N GLY A 174 5.87 -14.65 2.09
CA GLY A 174 7.06 -14.01 1.52
C GLY A 174 8.43 -14.42 2.05
N PHE A 175 9.06 -15.38 1.37
CA PHE A 175 10.51 -15.45 1.27
C PHE A 175 10.93 -14.75 -0.03
N ASP A 176 11.50 -13.55 0.12
CA ASP A 176 12.10 -12.75 -0.94
C ASP A 176 13.25 -13.52 -1.60
N LEU A 177 13.22 -13.72 -2.92
CA LEU A 177 14.36 -14.24 -3.70
C LEU A 177 15.61 -13.34 -3.60
N ASN A 178 15.45 -12.11 -3.12
CA ASN A 178 16.55 -11.18 -2.83
C ASN A 178 17.36 -11.56 -1.58
N ASP A 179 16.82 -12.40 -0.70
CA ASP A 179 17.51 -12.87 0.51
C ASP A 179 18.29 -14.18 0.25
N LEU A 180 17.96 -14.91 -0.82
CA LEU A 180 18.66 -16.15 -1.21
C LEU A 180 19.87 -15.88 -2.12
N PHE A 181 19.83 -14.86 -2.99
CA PHE A 181 20.97 -14.44 -3.83
C PHE A 181 21.93 -13.44 -3.15
N GLY A 182 21.60 -12.98 -1.93
CA GLY A 182 22.45 -12.11 -1.10
C GLY A 182 23.40 -12.84 -0.14
N GLY A 183 23.37 -14.18 -0.13
CA GLY A 183 24.13 -15.03 0.79
C GLY A 183 25.57 -15.30 0.36
N GLY A 184 26.39 -14.27 0.17
CA GLY A 184 27.73 -14.44 -0.38
C GLY A 184 28.67 -13.25 -0.17
N GLY A 185 28.63 -12.62 1.00
CA GLY A 185 29.50 -11.48 1.26
C GLY A 185 29.35 -10.98 2.68
N GLY A 186 30.09 -11.59 3.61
CA GLY A 186 30.24 -11.15 5.00
C GLY A 186 31.01 -9.84 5.16
N GLY A 187 30.71 -8.83 4.32
CA GLY A 187 31.00 -7.44 4.66
C GLY A 187 29.99 -7.02 5.70
N GLY A 188 30.39 -6.99 6.98
CA GLY A 188 29.51 -6.56 8.05
C GLY A 188 28.85 -5.23 7.69
N LYS A 189 27.56 -5.26 7.36
CA LYS A 189 26.76 -4.03 7.21
C LYS A 189 27.02 -3.25 8.48
N LYS A 190 27.65 -2.07 8.36
CA LYS A 190 27.86 -1.17 9.49
C LYS A 190 26.50 -1.02 10.16
N ALA A 191 26.33 -1.61 11.35
CA ALA A 191 25.03 -1.68 12.00
C ALA A 191 24.49 -0.26 12.07
N SER A 192 23.39 0.03 11.38
CA SER A 192 22.72 1.32 11.51
C SER A 192 22.07 1.38 12.89
N GLY A 193 21.90 2.58 13.41
CA GLY A 193 21.11 2.79 14.61
C GLY A 193 19.66 2.39 14.35
N ALA A 194 18.96 2.01 15.42
CA ALA A 194 17.55 1.68 15.33
C ALA A 194 16.74 2.93 14.99
N ASP A 195 15.71 2.74 14.17
CA ASP A 195 14.73 3.79 13.90
C ASP A 195 13.87 4.01 15.16
N MET A 196 13.46 5.25 15.37
CA MET A 196 12.61 5.67 16.48
C MET A 196 11.29 6.21 15.96
N GLN A 197 10.24 6.08 16.76
CA GLN A 197 8.92 6.59 16.43
C GLN A 197 8.37 7.42 17.59
N VAL A 198 7.78 8.58 17.26
CA VAL A 198 7.19 9.50 18.23
C VAL A 198 5.88 10.03 17.66
N ASN A 199 4.94 10.34 18.55
CA ASN A 199 3.66 10.93 18.16
C ASN A 199 3.70 12.43 18.42
N LEU A 200 3.36 13.23 17.42
CA LEU A 200 3.15 14.66 17.52
C LEU A 200 1.66 14.95 17.44
N ARG A 201 1.11 15.60 18.46
CA ARG A 201 -0.25 16.13 18.40
C ARG A 201 -0.21 17.57 17.92
N LEU A 202 -0.99 17.88 16.88
CA LEU A 202 -1.13 19.23 16.34
C LEU A 202 -2.58 19.67 16.39
N ASP A 203 -2.79 20.96 16.53
CA ASP A 203 -4.10 21.55 16.37
C ASP A 203 -4.46 21.66 14.88
N PHE A 204 -5.77 21.71 14.61
CA PHE A 204 -6.28 21.75 13.24
C PHE A 204 -5.71 22.93 12.44
N MET A 205 -5.68 24.12 13.04
CA MET A 205 -5.19 25.34 12.38
C MET A 205 -3.69 25.27 12.10
N ASP A 206 -2.89 24.70 13.01
CA ASP A 206 -1.45 24.50 12.79
C ASP A 206 -1.17 23.50 11.67
N ALA A 207 -1.96 22.43 11.59
CA ALA A 207 -1.86 21.45 10.51
C ALA A 207 -2.24 22.06 9.15
N VAL A 208 -3.22 22.99 9.13
CA VAL A 208 -3.65 23.70 7.92
C VAL A 208 -2.62 24.71 7.44
N ASN A 209 -2.08 25.54 8.33
CA ASN A 209 -1.17 26.64 7.99
C ASN A 209 0.29 26.19 7.90
N GLY A 210 0.63 25.06 8.52
CA GLY A 210 2.00 24.61 8.71
C GLY A 210 2.67 25.37 9.84
N CYS A 211 3.50 24.67 10.61
CA CYS A 211 4.17 25.23 11.78
C CYS A 211 5.58 24.66 11.92
N GLU A 212 6.44 25.39 12.63
CA GLU A 212 7.71 24.87 13.12
C GLU A 212 7.56 24.61 14.60
N THR A 213 7.70 23.34 15.02
CA THR A 213 7.52 22.92 16.41
C THR A 213 8.69 22.08 16.88
N ASP A 214 8.99 22.16 18.17
CA ASP A 214 10.08 21.41 18.81
C ASP A 214 9.48 20.20 19.52
N ILE A 215 10.01 19.01 19.24
CA ILE A 215 9.59 17.78 19.91
C ILE A 215 10.68 17.34 20.86
N SER A 216 10.33 17.16 22.13
CA SER A 216 11.19 16.49 23.09
C SER A 216 10.88 14.99 23.14
N PHE A 217 11.92 14.17 23.15
CA PHE A 217 11.81 12.73 23.30
C PHE A 217 13.05 12.16 24.00
N TYR A 218 12.87 11.03 24.68
CA TYR A 218 13.99 10.30 25.28
C TYR A 218 14.63 9.38 24.26
N GLY A 219 15.93 9.51 24.04
CA GLY A 219 16.68 8.67 23.11
C GLY A 219 18.18 8.64 23.36
N GLY A 220 18.88 7.79 22.63
CA GLY A 220 20.33 7.70 22.70
C GLY A 220 21.04 8.95 22.20
N THR A 221 21.98 9.46 23.00
CA THR A 221 22.94 10.50 22.63
C THR A 221 24.36 9.94 22.70
N LYS A 222 25.27 10.52 21.93
CA LYS A 222 26.69 10.19 22.08
C LYS A 222 27.13 10.58 23.49
N CYS A 223 27.87 9.70 24.15
CA CYS A 223 28.37 9.97 25.48
C CYS A 223 29.37 11.13 25.44
N THR A 224 29.00 12.29 26.00
CA THR A 224 29.82 13.52 25.99
C THR A 224 31.23 13.31 26.52
N PRO A 225 31.46 12.61 27.66
CA PRO A 225 32.82 12.39 28.18
C PRO A 225 33.76 11.56 27.31
N CYS A 226 33.24 10.71 26.41
CA CYS A 226 34.09 9.84 25.57
C CYS A 226 33.88 10.05 24.07
N ASP A 227 33.04 11.01 23.68
CA ASP A 227 32.61 11.29 22.31
C ASP A 227 32.24 10.03 21.51
N GLY A 228 31.57 9.08 22.17
CA GLY A 228 31.18 7.80 21.56
C GLY A 228 32.27 6.74 21.43
N SER A 229 33.52 7.02 21.81
CA SER A 229 34.61 6.03 21.77
C SER A 229 34.44 4.86 22.75
N GLY A 230 33.66 5.07 23.83
CA GLY A 230 33.51 4.12 24.92
C GLY A 230 34.73 4.00 25.84
N ALA A 231 35.84 4.68 25.53
CA ALA A 231 37.03 4.73 26.36
C ALA A 231 36.95 5.83 27.42
N LYS A 232 37.68 5.68 28.52
CA LYS A 232 37.82 6.73 29.55
C LYS A 232 38.35 8.02 28.90
N ALA A 233 37.90 9.17 29.39
CA ALA A 233 38.39 10.46 28.89
C ALA A 233 39.93 10.50 28.96
N GLY A 234 40.57 10.84 27.84
CA GLY A 234 42.03 10.87 27.68
C GLY A 234 42.68 9.56 27.23
N THR A 235 41.98 8.41 27.24
CA THR A 235 42.50 7.15 26.70
C THR A 235 41.90 6.85 25.33
N LYS A 236 42.70 6.25 24.43
CA LYS A 236 42.26 5.90 23.07
C LYS A 236 42.06 4.39 22.95
N PRO A 237 40.99 3.92 22.27
CA PRO A 237 40.85 2.51 21.94
C PRO A 237 42.03 2.03 21.09
N GLN A 238 42.62 0.89 21.45
CA GLN A 238 43.73 0.31 20.69
C GLN A 238 43.19 -0.56 19.55
N THR A 239 43.83 -0.51 18.38
CA THR A 239 43.45 -1.39 17.27
C THR A 239 43.65 -2.85 17.65
N CYS A 240 42.67 -3.69 17.34
CA CYS A 240 42.74 -5.10 17.66
C CYS A 240 43.85 -5.79 16.83
N LYS A 241 44.93 -6.21 17.49
CA LYS A 241 46.05 -6.91 16.84
C LYS A 241 45.65 -8.21 16.14
N GLN A 242 44.58 -8.85 16.60
CA GLN A 242 44.08 -10.14 16.10
C GLN A 242 43.31 -10.04 14.77
N CYS A 243 42.81 -8.85 14.40
CA CYS A 243 42.14 -8.63 13.11
C CYS A 243 42.68 -7.41 12.36
N GLY A 244 43.73 -6.76 12.85
CA GLY A 244 44.24 -5.52 12.25
C GLY A 244 43.23 -4.37 12.24
N GLY A 245 42.17 -4.44 13.04
CA GLY A 245 41.11 -3.42 13.08
C GLY A 245 39.88 -3.71 12.21
N THR A 246 39.86 -4.77 11.42
CA THR A 246 38.72 -5.11 10.56
C THR A 246 37.51 -5.64 11.33
N GLY A 247 37.70 -6.14 12.55
CA GLY A 247 36.64 -6.71 13.38
C GLY A 247 36.25 -8.14 12.97
N THR A 248 36.73 -8.63 11.83
CA THR A 248 36.51 -9.99 11.32
C THR A 248 37.84 -10.72 11.13
N GLN A 249 37.83 -12.04 11.27
CA GLN A 249 38.95 -12.91 10.97
C GLN A 249 38.51 -13.86 9.86
N THR A 250 39.24 -13.86 8.74
CA THR A 250 39.03 -14.82 7.66
C THR A 250 39.59 -16.17 8.09
N ARG A 251 38.72 -17.19 8.12
CA ARG A 251 39.11 -18.58 8.34
C ARG A 251 39.02 -19.30 6.99
N SER A 252 40.15 -19.80 6.51
CA SER A 252 40.22 -20.62 5.30
C SER A 252 40.23 -22.09 5.68
N ASN A 253 39.14 -22.81 5.38
CA ASN A 253 39.14 -24.27 5.41
C ASN A 253 39.15 -24.74 3.95
N GLY A 254 40.36 -24.97 3.41
CA GLY A 254 40.54 -25.36 2.01
C GLY A 254 40.18 -24.21 1.04
N PHE A 255 39.45 -24.52 -0.03
CA PHE A 255 39.10 -23.59 -1.11
C PHE A 255 38.03 -22.54 -0.73
N PHE A 256 37.44 -22.64 0.47
CA PHE A 256 36.44 -21.68 0.96
C PHE A 256 37.00 -20.80 2.08
N GLN A 257 36.95 -19.48 1.87
CA GLN A 257 37.31 -18.48 2.88
C GLN A 257 36.03 -17.92 3.51
N MET A 258 35.85 -18.13 4.82
CA MET A 258 34.71 -17.58 5.56
C MET A 258 35.17 -16.51 6.56
N ALA A 259 34.59 -15.32 6.46
CA ALA A 259 34.82 -14.25 7.43
C ALA A 259 33.99 -14.52 8.70
N THR A 260 34.68 -14.76 9.81
CA THR A 260 34.06 -14.94 11.14
C THR A 260 34.30 -13.69 12.00
N THR A 261 33.46 -13.40 12.99
CA THR A 261 33.70 -12.30 13.94
C THR A 261 35.01 -12.52 14.72
N CYS A 262 35.83 -11.48 14.84
CA CYS A 262 37.10 -11.59 15.55
C CYS A 262 36.85 -11.84 17.05
N ARG A 263 37.37 -12.96 17.58
CA ARG A 263 37.17 -13.34 19.01
C ARG A 263 37.80 -12.33 19.98
N GLY A 264 38.92 -11.70 19.59
CA GLY A 264 39.65 -10.75 20.44
C GLY A 264 38.93 -9.41 20.68
N CYS A 265 38.24 -8.87 19.69
CA CYS A 265 37.51 -7.59 19.81
C CYS A 265 35.98 -7.74 19.70
N LYS A 266 35.48 -8.97 19.62
CA LYS A 266 34.05 -9.30 19.44
C LYS A 266 33.39 -8.50 18.30
N GLY A 267 34.07 -8.36 17.16
CA GLY A 267 33.53 -7.61 16.02
C GLY A 267 33.79 -6.10 16.00
N SER A 268 34.29 -5.50 17.09
CA SER A 268 34.42 -4.03 17.17
C SER A 268 35.66 -3.44 16.49
N GLY A 269 36.65 -4.25 16.11
CA GLY A 269 37.94 -3.83 15.55
C GLY A 269 38.88 -3.12 16.54
N LYS A 270 38.39 -2.74 17.73
CA LYS A 270 39.12 -1.98 18.73
C LYS A 270 39.01 -2.65 20.10
N ILE A 271 40.05 -2.53 20.92
CA ILE A 271 40.09 -3.03 22.30
C ILE A 271 40.19 -1.81 23.21
N ILE A 272 39.22 -1.67 24.10
CA ILE A 272 39.19 -0.62 25.12
C ILE A 272 39.70 -1.23 26.42
N LYS A 273 40.84 -0.72 26.93
CA LYS A 273 41.38 -1.14 28.23
C LYS A 273 40.61 -0.46 29.37
N ASP A 274 40.57 0.86 29.32
CA ASP A 274 39.86 1.68 30.30
C ASP A 274 38.52 2.12 29.75
N HIS A 275 37.44 1.59 30.32
CA HIS A 275 36.08 1.89 29.89
C HIS A 275 35.63 3.24 30.46
N CYS A 276 34.85 3.99 29.69
CA CYS A 276 34.20 5.20 30.17
C CYS A 276 33.25 4.87 31.33
N THR A 277 33.33 5.61 32.43
CA THR A 277 32.50 5.41 33.63
C THR A 277 31.04 5.76 33.40
N THR A 278 30.75 6.80 32.62
CA THR A 278 29.39 7.28 32.32
C THR A 278 28.61 6.30 31.44
N CYS A 279 29.18 5.86 30.31
CA CYS A 279 28.49 4.95 29.38
C CYS A 279 28.86 3.47 29.57
N LYS A 280 29.73 3.15 30.54
CA LYS A 280 30.22 1.79 30.82
C LYS A 280 30.74 1.06 29.57
N GLY A 281 31.45 1.78 28.69
CA GLY A 281 32.00 1.22 27.44
C GLY A 281 31.06 1.15 26.24
N LYS A 282 29.79 1.57 26.39
CA LYS A 282 28.80 1.53 25.30
C LYS A 282 29.01 2.65 24.28
N GLY A 283 29.51 3.81 24.72
CA GLY A 283 29.66 5.02 23.90
C GLY A 283 28.38 5.84 23.72
N ILE A 284 27.24 5.36 24.25
CA ILE A 284 25.92 5.97 24.11
C ILE A 284 25.31 6.12 25.51
N ASN A 285 24.69 7.26 25.78
CA ASN A 285 23.90 7.52 26.97
C ASN A 285 22.45 7.78 26.58
N GLN A 286 21.49 7.47 27.44
CA GLN A 286 20.11 7.91 27.23
C GLN A 286 19.90 9.29 27.85
N GLY A 287 19.11 10.12 27.17
CA GLY A 287 18.72 11.42 27.68
C GLY A 287 17.61 12.03 26.84
N GLU A 288 17.07 13.14 27.33
CA GLU A 288 16.10 13.94 26.60
C GLU A 288 16.81 14.67 25.44
N ARG A 289 16.17 14.64 24.27
CA ARG A 289 16.60 15.32 23.05
C ARG A 289 15.45 16.16 22.54
N ILE A 290 15.78 17.37 22.07
CA ILE A 290 14.84 18.27 21.43
C ILE A 290 15.24 18.37 19.97
N VAL A 291 14.29 18.12 19.07
CA VAL A 291 14.50 18.25 17.62
C VAL A 291 13.44 19.20 17.07
N LYS A 292 13.91 20.23 16.35
CA LYS A 292 13.05 21.17 15.62
C LYS A 292 12.55 20.54 14.34
N ILE A 293 11.25 20.56 14.13
CA ILE A 293 10.58 19.92 13.00
C ILE A 293 9.73 20.94 12.28
N LYS A 294 9.90 21.01 10.96
CA LYS A 294 9.07 21.81 10.09
C LYS A 294 7.93 20.96 9.55
N VAL A 295 6.71 21.25 10.00
CA VAL A 295 5.49 20.58 9.54
C VAL A 295 4.98 21.34 8.31
N PRO A 296 4.86 20.68 7.14
CA PRO A 296 4.33 21.33 5.95
C PRO A 296 2.84 21.63 6.13
N ALA A 297 2.40 22.78 5.62
CA ALA A 297 0.98 23.14 5.62
C ALA A 297 0.14 22.14 4.81
N GLY A 298 -1.03 21.82 5.32
CA GLY A 298 -1.98 20.90 4.70
C GLY A 298 -1.76 19.42 5.03
N ILE A 299 -0.92 19.11 6.02
CA ILE A 299 -0.64 17.72 6.40
C ILE A 299 -1.92 16.99 6.87
N ASN A 300 -2.08 15.73 6.46
CA ASN A 300 -3.23 14.90 6.86
C ASN A 300 -3.02 14.29 8.25
N ASN A 301 -4.13 13.96 8.91
CA ASN A 301 -4.09 13.15 10.14
C ASN A 301 -3.49 11.76 9.85
N GLY A 302 -2.59 11.29 10.72
CA GLY A 302 -1.90 10.01 10.57
C GLY A 302 -0.69 10.05 9.63
N THR A 303 -0.30 11.22 9.11
CA THR A 303 0.89 11.34 8.26
C THR A 303 2.16 11.17 9.08
N THR A 304 3.13 10.42 8.57
CA THR A 304 4.46 10.26 9.20
C THR A 304 5.50 11.16 8.54
N ILE A 305 6.15 12.01 9.32
CA ILE A 305 7.30 12.82 8.90
C ILE A 305 8.59 12.06 9.26
N LYS A 306 9.45 11.82 8.27
CA LYS A 306 10.75 11.17 8.47
C LYS A 306 11.86 12.20 8.64
N LEU A 307 12.61 12.09 9.72
CA LEU A 307 13.81 12.88 9.98
C LEU A 307 15.03 11.95 9.94
N ALA A 308 15.84 12.12 8.91
CA ALA A 308 16.97 11.25 8.67
C ALA A 308 18.08 11.49 9.70
N GLY A 309 18.59 10.41 10.30
CA GLY A 309 19.69 10.47 11.27
C GLY A 309 19.31 10.94 12.67
N GLU A 310 18.03 11.20 12.94
CA GLU A 310 17.55 11.66 14.26
C GLU A 310 17.13 10.53 15.21
N GLY A 311 17.16 9.27 14.75
CA GLY A 311 16.86 8.09 15.56
C GLY A 311 18.01 7.67 16.49
N GLU A 312 18.04 6.40 16.91
CA GLU A 312 19.05 5.91 17.85
C GLU A 312 20.45 5.95 17.23
N PRO A 313 21.50 6.27 18.01
CA PRO A 313 22.87 6.20 17.53
C PRO A 313 23.36 4.76 17.46
N SER A 314 24.21 4.48 16.47
CA SER A 314 24.97 3.24 16.40
C SER A 314 26.43 3.47 16.79
N LYS A 315 27.05 2.44 17.38
CA LYS A 315 28.45 2.45 17.77
C LYS A 315 29.42 2.58 16.59
N ASN A 316 29.08 1.96 15.44
CA ASN A 316 29.96 1.86 14.27
C ASN A 316 29.27 2.19 12.93
N GLY A 317 28.04 2.73 12.96
CA GLY A 317 27.25 3.03 11.77
C GLY A 317 26.50 4.36 11.86
N ARG A 318 25.68 4.63 10.84
CA ARG A 318 24.82 5.82 10.82
C ARG A 318 23.77 5.74 11.92
N ARG A 319 23.31 6.88 12.42
CA ARG A 319 22.13 6.94 13.28
C ARG A 319 20.91 6.42 12.51
N GLY A 320 19.95 5.87 13.23
CA GLY A 320 18.63 5.55 12.69
C GLY A 320 17.86 6.83 12.35
N ASN A 321 16.65 6.67 11.84
CA ASN A 321 15.73 7.75 11.50
C ASN A 321 14.72 7.95 12.64
N LEU A 322 14.18 9.17 12.74
CA LEU A 322 13.05 9.47 13.59
C LEU A 322 11.79 9.59 12.73
N PHE A 323 10.79 8.79 13.02
CA PHE A 323 9.47 8.81 12.39
C PHE A 323 8.48 9.51 13.32
N VAL A 324 8.02 10.67 12.90
CA VAL A 324 7.09 11.50 13.68
C VAL A 324 5.70 11.31 13.11
N ASN A 325 4.86 10.59 13.83
CA ASN A 325 3.47 10.38 13.47
C ASN A 325 2.64 11.56 13.93
N VAL A 326 2.06 12.27 12.97
CA VAL A 326 1.24 13.45 13.24
C VAL A 326 -0.20 13.03 13.47
N THR A 327 -0.75 13.42 14.63
CA THR A 327 -2.17 13.30 14.95
C THR A 327 -2.75 14.71 15.03
N VAL A 328 -3.77 14.99 14.22
CA VAL A 328 -4.40 16.31 14.15
C VAL A 328 -5.68 16.30 14.99
N SER A 329 -5.81 17.24 15.92
CA SER A 329 -7.03 17.46 16.69
C SER A 329 -8.18 17.90 15.77
N GLU A 330 -9.40 17.43 16.06
CA GLU A 330 -10.61 17.89 15.36
C GLU A 330 -10.95 19.33 15.73
N HIS A 331 -11.58 20.06 14.81
CA HIS A 331 -12.04 21.43 15.02
C HIS A 331 -13.57 21.47 15.18
N GLU A 332 -14.08 22.33 16.04
CA GLU A 332 -15.52 22.41 16.34
C GLU A 332 -16.36 22.83 15.13
N LEU A 333 -15.87 23.81 14.36
CA LEU A 333 -16.57 24.36 13.19
C LEU A 333 -16.23 23.63 11.88
N PHE A 334 -14.99 23.15 11.73
CA PHE A 334 -14.46 22.73 10.44
C PHE A 334 -14.28 21.21 10.43
N LYS A 335 -15.00 20.54 9.54
CA LYS A 335 -14.88 19.10 9.32
C LYS A 335 -14.06 18.85 8.07
N ARG A 336 -12.88 18.24 8.21
CA ARG A 336 -11.99 17.94 7.08
C ARG A 336 -12.38 16.63 6.39
N THR A 337 -12.51 16.69 5.07
CA THR A 337 -12.66 15.53 4.19
C THR A 337 -11.60 15.60 3.11
N GLY A 338 -10.47 14.90 3.29
CA GLY A 338 -9.32 15.03 2.40
C GLY A 338 -8.70 16.44 2.47
N ASN A 339 -8.68 17.16 1.35
CA ASN A 339 -8.24 18.56 1.29
C ASN A 339 -9.41 19.56 1.30
N ASP A 340 -10.63 19.04 1.29
CA ASP A 340 -11.84 19.83 1.34
C ASP A 340 -12.31 20.00 2.80
N ILE A 341 -13.02 21.09 3.06
CA ILE A 341 -13.54 21.42 4.38
C ILE A 341 -15.03 21.55 4.31
N HIS A 342 -15.71 21.03 5.31
CA HIS A 342 -17.15 21.09 5.45
C HIS A 342 -17.46 21.96 6.66
N LEU A 343 -18.33 22.94 6.45
CA LEU A 343 -18.83 23.84 7.48
C LEU A 343 -20.36 23.77 7.46
N ASP A 344 -20.93 23.53 8.63
CA ASP A 344 -22.37 23.52 8.82
C ASP A 344 -22.79 24.93 9.26
N VAL A 345 -23.56 25.63 8.41
CA VAL A 345 -23.98 27.01 8.67
C VAL A 345 -25.47 27.02 8.98
N PRO A 346 -25.85 27.33 10.24
CA PRO A 346 -27.25 27.46 10.60
C PRO A 346 -27.82 28.75 10.00
N ILE A 347 -28.91 28.62 9.24
CA ILE A 347 -29.68 29.76 8.71
C ILE A 347 -31.11 29.71 9.24
N THR A 348 -31.73 30.87 9.41
CA THR A 348 -33.14 30.95 9.83
C THR A 348 -34.08 30.64 8.67
N LEU A 349 -35.33 30.27 8.99
CA LEU A 349 -36.36 30.00 7.99
C LEU A 349 -36.58 31.20 7.06
N SER A 350 -36.63 32.42 7.61
CA SER A 350 -36.79 33.65 6.81
C SER A 350 -35.62 33.87 5.86
N GLN A 351 -34.38 33.66 6.30
CA GLN A 351 -33.18 33.78 5.46
C GLN A 351 -33.17 32.75 4.32
N ALA A 352 -33.61 31.52 4.59
CA ALA A 352 -33.70 30.48 3.57
C ALA A 352 -34.74 30.84 2.49
N ILE A 353 -35.89 31.40 2.87
CA ILE A 353 -36.98 31.78 1.95
C ILE A 353 -36.62 33.05 1.18
N LEU A 354 -36.27 34.12 1.89
CA LEU A 354 -36.09 35.47 1.33
C LEU A 354 -34.70 35.71 0.75
N GLY A 355 -33.74 34.82 1.02
CA GLY A 355 -32.32 35.04 0.74
C GLY A 355 -31.73 36.07 1.71
N ASP A 356 -30.43 36.00 1.91
CA ASP A 356 -29.70 36.92 2.78
C ASP A 356 -28.22 36.97 2.37
N SER A 357 -27.43 37.87 2.95
CA SER A 357 -25.97 37.85 2.86
C SER A 357 -25.39 37.65 4.25
N ILE A 358 -24.68 36.54 4.45
CA ILE A 358 -24.13 36.15 5.76
C ILE A 358 -22.60 36.08 5.69
N SER A 359 -21.91 36.54 6.74
CA SER A 359 -20.45 36.36 6.87
C SER A 359 -20.16 34.92 7.30
N ILE A 360 -19.24 34.26 6.60
CA ILE A 360 -18.87 32.87 6.83
C ILE A 360 -17.38 32.77 7.16
N PRO A 361 -17.01 32.06 8.24
CA PRO A 361 -15.61 31.82 8.56
C PRO A 361 -14.97 30.87 7.54
N THR A 362 -13.83 31.27 6.99
CA THR A 362 -12.94 30.44 6.20
C THR A 362 -11.61 30.29 6.93
N LEU A 363 -10.73 29.39 6.45
CA LEU A 363 -9.38 29.25 7.02
C LEU A 363 -8.53 30.52 6.91
N SER A 364 -8.81 31.37 5.93
CA SER A 364 -8.05 32.58 5.62
C SER A 364 -8.67 33.87 6.19
N GLY A 365 -9.80 33.77 6.88
CA GLY A 365 -10.58 34.92 7.35
C GLY A 365 -12.06 34.80 7.00
N GLU A 366 -12.81 35.88 7.15
CA GLU A 366 -14.26 35.91 6.86
C GLU A 366 -14.54 36.23 5.40
N VAL A 367 -15.61 35.65 4.85
CA VAL A 367 -16.09 35.92 3.49
C VAL A 367 -17.61 36.05 3.52
N ASP A 368 -18.13 37.09 2.90
CA ASP A 368 -19.57 37.27 2.72
C ASP A 368 -20.11 36.30 1.66
N LEU A 369 -21.05 35.45 2.07
CA LEU A 369 -21.77 34.56 1.18
C LEU A 369 -23.21 35.02 1.01
N LYS A 370 -23.62 35.18 -0.25
CA LYS A 370 -25.01 35.39 -0.61
C LYS A 370 -25.79 34.07 -0.59
N VAL A 371 -26.75 33.96 0.31
CA VAL A 371 -27.73 32.88 0.39
C VAL A 371 -28.85 33.16 -0.63
N PRO A 372 -29.07 32.26 -1.61
CA PRO A 372 -30.12 32.45 -2.60
C PRO A 372 -31.52 32.27 -1.98
N LYS A 373 -32.51 32.87 -2.63
CA LYS A 373 -33.92 32.68 -2.29
C LYS A 373 -34.35 31.24 -2.50
N GLY A 374 -35.12 30.68 -1.58
CA GLY A 374 -35.61 29.31 -1.64
C GLY A 374 -34.55 28.25 -1.36
N THR A 375 -33.50 28.57 -0.60
CA THR A 375 -32.44 27.62 -0.21
C THR A 375 -33.04 26.45 0.56
N GLN A 376 -32.74 25.22 0.13
CA GLN A 376 -33.28 24.02 0.76
C GLN A 376 -32.41 23.53 1.92
N PRO A 377 -32.99 22.89 2.96
CA PRO A 377 -32.21 22.23 4.01
C PRO A 377 -31.25 21.17 3.43
N GLY A 378 -29.98 21.25 3.78
CA GLY A 378 -28.94 20.35 3.25
C GLY A 378 -28.45 20.70 1.84
N GLU A 379 -28.94 21.79 1.23
CA GLU A 379 -28.31 22.37 0.04
C GLU A 379 -26.86 22.76 0.35
N LYS A 380 -25.98 22.52 -0.62
CA LYS A 380 -24.54 22.73 -0.49
C LYS A 380 -24.09 23.85 -1.40
N ARG A 381 -23.27 24.76 -0.87
CA ARG A 381 -22.54 25.75 -1.66
C ARG A 381 -21.05 25.49 -1.57
N VAL A 382 -20.34 25.71 -2.68
CA VAL A 382 -18.92 25.41 -2.79
C VAL A 382 -18.16 26.71 -3.01
N LEU A 383 -17.26 27.02 -2.07
CA LEU A 383 -16.25 28.06 -2.21
C LEU A 383 -14.96 27.41 -2.71
N LYS A 384 -14.70 27.54 -4.01
CA LYS A 384 -13.50 26.97 -4.64
C LYS A 384 -12.24 27.68 -4.13
N GLY A 385 -11.20 26.91 -3.87
CA GLY A 385 -9.90 27.44 -3.43
C GLY A 385 -9.86 27.95 -1.98
N LYS A 386 -10.91 27.70 -1.19
CA LYS A 386 -11.01 28.07 0.23
C LYS A 386 -10.83 26.88 1.19
N GLY A 387 -10.44 25.71 0.67
CA GLY A 387 -10.12 24.53 1.46
C GLY A 387 -8.65 24.50 1.91
N ILE A 388 -8.16 23.30 2.22
CA ILE A 388 -6.80 23.07 2.71
C ILE A 388 -5.82 23.03 1.53
N ARG A 389 -4.61 23.57 1.73
CA ARG A 389 -3.54 23.48 0.73
C ARG A 389 -3.10 22.04 0.52
N PHE A 390 -2.83 21.67 -0.73
CA PHE A 390 -2.21 20.39 -1.04
C PHE A 390 -0.76 20.38 -0.55
N VAL A 391 -0.33 19.26 0.05
CA VAL A 391 1.07 19.12 0.52
C VAL A 391 2.01 19.23 -0.69
N ASN A 392 2.99 20.13 -0.60
CA ASN A 392 3.96 20.43 -1.66
C ASN A 392 3.36 21.02 -2.97
N SER A 393 2.15 21.56 -2.92
CA SER A 393 1.53 22.27 -4.06
C SER A 393 1.00 23.63 -3.62
N THR A 394 0.81 24.53 -4.58
CA THR A 394 0.14 25.82 -4.40
C THR A 394 -1.38 25.73 -4.54
N GLU A 395 -1.90 24.56 -4.94
CA GLU A 395 -3.33 24.34 -5.07
C GLU A 395 -4.01 24.21 -3.71
N PHE A 396 -5.28 24.61 -3.67
CA PHE A 396 -6.14 24.56 -2.50
C PHE A 396 -7.39 23.73 -2.81
N GLY A 397 -7.86 22.99 -1.81
CA GLY A 397 -9.18 22.35 -1.85
C GLY A 397 -10.32 23.37 -1.83
N SER A 398 -11.54 22.86 -1.69
CA SER A 398 -12.75 23.66 -1.61
C SER A 398 -13.36 23.64 -0.22
N GLN A 399 -14.07 24.71 0.13
CA GLN A 399 -14.91 24.75 1.33
C GLN A 399 -16.38 24.53 0.92
N TYR A 400 -16.96 23.46 1.45
CA TYR A 400 -18.36 23.10 1.31
C TYR A 400 -19.14 23.64 2.50
N ILE A 401 -20.17 24.40 2.19
CA ILE A 401 -21.06 25.02 3.15
C ILE A 401 -22.38 24.27 3.08
N HIS A 402 -22.76 23.64 4.17
CA HIS A 402 -24.04 22.93 4.30
C HIS A 402 -25.00 23.84 5.06
N PHE A 403 -26.10 24.21 4.41
CA PHE A 403 -27.11 25.02 5.07
C PHE A 403 -28.01 24.15 5.94
N ILE A 404 -28.03 24.45 7.24
CA ILE A 404 -28.94 23.83 8.19
C ILE A 404 -30.01 24.86 8.53
N VAL A 405 -31.25 24.63 8.10
CA VAL A 405 -32.36 25.53 8.42
C VAL A 405 -32.77 25.27 9.87
N SER A 406 -32.54 26.26 10.74
CA SER A 406 -32.93 26.23 12.15
C SER A 406 -34.37 26.72 12.29
N ILE A 407 -35.26 25.81 12.68
CA ILE A 407 -36.67 26.13 12.96
C ILE A 407 -36.81 26.44 14.46
N PRO A 408 -37.32 27.62 14.83
CA PRO A 408 -37.46 27.99 16.24
C PRO A 408 -38.47 27.07 16.94
N LYS A 409 -38.12 26.59 18.14
CA LYS A 409 -39.01 25.71 18.93
C LYS A 409 -40.16 26.47 19.60
N ASN A 410 -39.92 27.73 19.94
CA ASN A 410 -40.89 28.61 20.59
C ASN A 410 -41.08 29.83 19.70
N ILE A 411 -42.34 30.18 19.45
CA ILE A 411 -42.73 31.34 18.65
C ILE A 411 -43.73 32.20 19.44
N SER A 412 -43.69 33.50 19.23
CA SER A 412 -44.67 34.44 19.79
C SER A 412 -46.01 34.33 19.08
N GLN A 413 -47.09 34.79 19.72
CA GLN A 413 -48.44 34.77 19.13
C GLN A 413 -48.50 35.50 17.78
N LYS A 414 -47.81 36.65 17.66
CA LYS A 414 -47.69 37.39 16.40
C LYS A 414 -46.95 36.60 15.31
N GLN A 415 -45.89 35.86 15.65
CA GLN A 415 -45.18 35.01 14.69
C GLN A 415 -46.05 33.83 14.24
N GLU A 416 -46.83 33.25 15.14
CA GLU A 416 -47.78 32.19 14.82
C GLU A 416 -48.88 32.68 13.86
N GLU A 417 -49.44 33.86 14.09
CA GLU A 417 -50.40 34.51 13.19
C GLU A 417 -49.82 34.71 11.79
N LEU A 418 -48.61 35.27 11.68
CA LEU A 418 -47.93 35.48 10.39
C LEU A 418 -47.62 34.17 9.65
N ILE A 419 -47.26 33.11 10.37
CA ILE A 419 -47.01 31.79 9.76
C ILE A 419 -48.33 31.18 9.26
N LYS A 420 -49.45 31.35 9.98
CA LYS A 420 -50.77 30.92 9.53
C LYS A 420 -51.22 31.65 8.26
N GLU A 421 -50.99 32.96 8.21
CA GLU A 421 -51.27 33.76 7.00
C GLU A 421 -50.40 33.29 5.82
N PHE A 422 -49.11 33.04 6.06
CA PHE A 422 -48.21 32.50 5.05
C PHE A 422 -48.66 31.12 4.52
N ASP A 423 -49.07 30.20 5.41
CA ASP A 423 -49.59 28.87 5.03
C ASP A 423 -50.89 28.96 4.19
N GLN A 424 -51.77 29.93 4.47
CA GLN A 424 -52.96 30.17 3.64
C GLN A 424 -52.59 30.63 2.22
N GLU A 425 -51.62 31.53 2.08
CA GLU A 425 -51.13 31.98 0.78
C GLU A 425 -50.39 30.87 0.03
N GLU A 426 -49.61 30.03 0.71
CA GLU A 426 -48.96 28.86 0.10
C GLU A 426 -50.00 27.89 -0.48
N LYS A 427 -51.09 27.62 0.25
CA LYS A 427 -52.18 26.74 -0.22
C LYS A 427 -52.90 27.30 -1.45
N LYS A 428 -53.02 28.62 -1.56
CA LYS A 428 -53.60 29.28 -2.74
C LYS A 428 -52.68 29.14 -3.96
N ASN A 429 -51.38 29.33 -3.78
CA ASN A 429 -50.41 29.36 -4.88
C ASN A 429 -49.94 27.97 -5.33
N ASN A 430 -49.74 27.03 -4.41
CA ASN A 430 -49.19 25.70 -4.71
C ASN A 430 -50.27 24.62 -4.87
N GLY A 431 -51.56 24.97 -4.77
CA GLY A 431 -52.65 23.98 -4.69
C GLY A 431 -52.54 23.09 -3.44
N PRO A 432 -53.48 22.14 -3.22
CA PRO A 432 -53.32 21.15 -2.16
C PRO A 432 -52.01 20.38 -2.36
N LEU A 433 -51.39 19.98 -1.24
CA LEU A 433 -50.08 19.28 -1.14
C LEU A 433 -49.94 18.03 -2.05
N ASP A 434 -51.03 17.56 -2.66
CA ASP A 434 -51.10 16.52 -3.68
C ASP A 434 -50.52 16.92 -5.05
N SER A 435 -50.32 18.22 -5.31
CA SER A 435 -49.83 18.72 -6.61
C SER A 435 -48.32 19.03 -6.64
N LEU A 436 -47.65 19.01 -5.49
CA LEU A 436 -46.19 18.89 -5.45
C LEU A 436 -45.86 17.49 -5.97
N SER A 437 -45.39 17.40 -7.20
CA SER A 437 -44.99 16.17 -7.90
C SER A 437 -43.74 15.55 -7.26
N HIS A 438 -43.78 15.28 -5.97
CA HIS A 438 -42.74 14.57 -5.24
C HIS A 438 -43.10 13.09 -5.28
N PRO A 439 -42.30 12.21 -5.90
CA PRO A 439 -42.55 10.77 -5.96
C PRO A 439 -42.79 10.13 -4.58
N VAL A 440 -42.26 10.78 -3.54
CA VAL A 440 -42.40 10.39 -2.14
C VAL A 440 -43.83 10.63 -1.62
N LEU A 441 -44.49 11.74 -1.95
CA LEU A 441 -45.84 12.07 -1.45
C LEU A 441 -46.91 11.13 -1.99
N SER A 442 -46.85 10.81 -3.29
CA SER A 442 -47.77 9.84 -3.90
C SER A 442 -47.55 8.42 -3.35
N PHE A 443 -46.29 8.03 -3.14
CA PHE A 443 -45.96 6.79 -2.44
C PHE A 443 -46.47 6.79 -1.00
N TRP A 444 -46.29 7.89 -0.26
CA TRP A 444 -46.71 8.03 1.14
C TRP A 444 -48.23 7.97 1.27
N ASN A 445 -48.97 8.68 0.43
CA ASN A 445 -50.44 8.66 0.39
C ASN A 445 -50.95 7.26 0.03
N LYS A 446 -50.32 6.58 -0.93
CA LYS A 446 -50.66 5.18 -1.28
C LYS A 446 -50.35 4.20 -0.16
N ALA A 447 -49.22 4.37 0.53
CA ALA A 447 -48.82 3.56 1.68
C ALA A 447 -49.77 3.76 2.87
N MET A 448 -50.15 5.01 3.17
CA MET A 448 -51.12 5.35 4.21
C MET A 448 -52.52 4.80 3.89
N LYS A 449 -52.95 4.87 2.63
CA LYS A 449 -54.22 4.26 2.20
C LYS A 449 -54.21 2.74 2.41
N ARG A 450 -53.16 2.05 1.97
CA ARG A 450 -52.97 0.60 2.20
C ARG A 450 -52.91 0.24 3.68
N TRP A 451 -52.26 1.07 4.50
CA TRP A 451 -52.18 0.85 5.94
C TRP A 451 -53.55 1.03 6.61
N ARG A 452 -54.35 2.03 6.21
CA ARG A 452 -55.72 2.22 6.69
C ARG A 452 -56.63 1.07 6.28
N GLU A 453 -56.53 0.60 5.03
CA GLU A 453 -57.26 -0.58 4.53
C GLU A 453 -56.88 -1.84 5.33
N TYR A 454 -55.60 -2.05 5.61
CA TYR A 454 -55.12 -3.13 6.46
C TYR A 454 -55.66 -2.99 7.89
N ALA A 455 -55.53 -1.83 8.53
CA ALA A 455 -56.00 -1.60 9.90
C ALA A 455 -57.52 -1.82 10.06
N ASN A 456 -58.32 -1.44 9.06
CA ASN A 456 -59.77 -1.67 9.08
C ASN A 456 -60.13 -3.14 8.90
N LYS A 457 -59.33 -3.92 8.17
CA LYS A 457 -59.53 -5.37 7.99
C LYS A 457 -59.28 -6.20 9.25
N PHE A 458 -58.63 -5.63 10.27
CA PHE A 458 -58.38 -6.26 11.58
C PHE A 458 -59.25 -5.67 12.71
N LYS A 459 -60.16 -4.75 12.40
CA LYS A 459 -61.14 -4.18 13.36
C LYS A 459 -62.52 -4.84 13.29
N ASN A 460 -62.82 -5.55 12.21
CA ASN A 460 -63.95 -6.47 12.07
C ASN A 460 -63.43 -7.91 12.20
#